data_AF-A0A7K1E1D7-F1
#
_entry.id   AF-A0A7K1E1D7-F1
#
_cell.length_a   1.000
_cell.length_b   1.000
_cell.length_c   1.000
_cell.angle_alpha   90.00
_cell.angle_beta   90.00
_cell.angle_gamma   90.00
#
_symmetry.space_group_name_H-M   'P 1'
#
loop_
_entity.id
_entity.type
_entity.pdbx_description
1 polymer ?
#
loop_
_entity_poly.entity_id
_entity_poly.type
_entity_poly.pdbx_seq_one_letter_code
_entity_poly.pdbx_strand_id
1 'polypeptide(L)'
;MPERIWAGEEPVTEIGDSIRDGRTSLGIELGSTRIKACLIGPDPSVVLAVGEHDWENQLVDGLWSYSLMDVWAGMQAAFAALLTDAERRHGVRPTTFGAIGVSAMMHGYLAFDDADELLVPFRTWRNTNTGPAAAELTSAFSFNIPLRWSIAHLHQAVLDREPHVAEIRFITTLGGYVHWKLTGQRVLGVGDASGVFPIDPATRDYDARLIEHFDGLVASRAPSIHIGDLLP
;
A
#
# COMPACT_ATOMS: atom_id res chain seq x y z
N MET A 1 -1.11 50.51 12.13
CA MET A 1 -0.34 49.33 11.69
C MET A 1 -0.90 48.14 12.45
N PRO A 2 -1.63 47.20 11.84
CA PRO A 2 -2.12 46.05 12.58
C PRO A 2 -1.02 45.01 12.69
N GLU A 3 -0.80 44.54 13.92
CA GLU A 3 0.13 43.45 14.25
C GLU A 3 -0.33 42.13 13.61
N ARG A 4 0.62 41.43 13.01
CA ARG A 4 0.45 40.06 12.51
C ARG A 4 0.33 39.13 13.72
N ILE A 5 -0.85 38.55 13.90
CA ILE A 5 -1.08 37.43 14.80
C ILE A 5 -0.37 36.22 14.19
N TRP A 6 0.72 35.78 14.81
CA TRP A 6 1.28 34.45 14.58
C TRP A 6 0.35 33.44 15.26
N ALA A 7 -0.05 32.38 14.55
CA ALA A 7 -0.77 31.26 15.13
C ALA A 7 0.07 30.71 16.31
N GLY A 8 -0.54 30.64 17.49
CA GLY A 8 0.15 30.36 18.73
C GLY A 8 0.72 28.94 18.76
N GLU A 9 1.94 28.81 19.28
CA GLU A 9 2.46 27.52 19.76
C GLU A 9 1.53 27.02 20.88
N GLU A 10 0.91 25.86 20.70
CA GLU A 10 0.19 25.21 21.80
C GLU A 10 1.18 24.91 22.95
N PRO A 11 0.83 25.21 24.21
CA PRO A 11 1.67 24.88 25.35
C PRO A 11 2.01 23.38 25.38
N VAL A 12 3.26 23.05 25.74
CA VAL A 12 3.76 21.65 25.83
C VAL A 12 2.85 20.74 26.68
N THR A 13 2.17 21.30 27.69
CA THR A 13 1.19 20.61 28.53
C THR A 13 -0.03 20.12 27.73
N GLU A 14 -0.57 20.95 26.82
CA GLU A 14 -1.72 20.58 25.98
C GLU A 14 -1.35 19.52 24.93
N ILE A 15 -0.11 19.56 24.42
CA ILE A 15 0.42 18.54 23.51
C ILE A 15 0.57 17.20 24.24
N GLY A 16 1.18 17.20 25.43
CA GLY A 16 1.37 15.98 26.23
C GLY A 16 0.03 15.31 26.59
N ASP A 17 -0.98 16.11 26.93
CA ASP A 17 -2.34 15.62 27.19
C ASP A 17 -2.99 15.07 25.92
N SER A 18 -2.82 15.74 24.78
CA SER A 18 -3.35 15.24 23.50
C SER A 18 -2.72 13.90 23.08
N ILE A 19 -1.43 13.69 23.36
CA ILE A 19 -0.76 12.39 23.17
C ILE A 19 -1.34 11.35 24.12
N ARG A 20 -1.48 11.67 25.41
CA ARG A 20 -1.94 10.73 26.44
C ARG A 20 -3.38 10.29 26.22
N ASP A 21 -4.23 11.22 25.81
CA ASP A 21 -5.66 11.00 25.61
C ASP A 21 -5.98 10.40 24.23
N GLY A 22 -4.96 10.16 23.39
CA GLY A 22 -5.17 9.62 22.04
C GLY A 22 -5.84 10.59 21.08
N ARG A 23 -5.75 11.91 21.30
CA ARG A 23 -6.24 12.94 20.36
C ARG A 23 -5.29 13.18 19.18
N THR A 24 -4.44 12.20 18.87
CA THR A 24 -3.41 12.25 17.83
C THR A 24 -3.67 11.18 16.78
N SER A 25 -3.09 11.35 15.60
CA SER A 25 -3.15 10.38 14.50
C SER A 25 -1.77 9.79 14.21
N LEU A 26 -1.70 8.49 13.96
CA LEU A 26 -0.50 7.78 13.54
C LEU A 26 -0.48 7.64 12.01
N GLY A 27 0.53 8.18 11.34
CA GLY A 27 0.79 7.91 9.92
C GLY A 27 1.97 6.93 9.78
N ILE A 28 1.85 5.90 8.96
CA ILE A 28 2.97 5.04 8.56
C ILE A 28 3.07 5.01 7.03
N GLU A 29 4.22 5.40 6.50
CA GLU A 29 4.52 5.40 5.07
C GLU A 29 5.62 4.38 4.77
N LEU A 30 5.35 3.43 3.88
CA LEU A 30 6.35 2.52 3.31
C LEU A 30 6.86 3.07 1.98
N GLY A 31 7.80 4.01 2.05
CA GLY A 31 8.45 4.62 0.88
C GLY A 31 9.50 3.71 0.24
N SER A 32 9.99 4.07 -0.94
CA SER A 32 10.87 3.20 -1.74
C SER A 32 12.27 2.96 -1.15
N THR A 33 12.72 3.77 -0.19
CA THR A 33 14.05 3.66 0.45
C THR A 33 14.00 3.86 1.96
N ARG A 34 12.82 4.21 2.50
CA ARG A 34 12.63 4.48 3.93
C ARG A 34 11.18 4.19 4.33
N ILE A 35 11.00 3.61 5.49
CA ILE A 35 9.72 3.55 6.21
C ILE A 35 9.69 4.70 7.22
N LYS A 36 8.60 5.45 7.26
CA LYS A 36 8.42 6.58 8.18
C LYS A 36 7.16 6.40 9.00
N ALA A 37 7.25 6.69 10.28
CA ALA A 37 6.12 6.80 11.18
C ALA A 37 6.04 8.24 11.71
N CYS A 38 4.86 8.84 11.70
CA CYS A 38 4.63 10.21 12.13
C CYS A 38 3.48 10.24 13.15
N LEU A 39 3.70 10.96 14.26
CA LEU A 39 2.64 11.30 15.21
C LEU A 39 2.15 12.70 14.89
N ILE A 40 0.89 12.79 14.47
CA ILE A 40 0.26 14.04 14.03
C ILE A 40 -0.65 14.54 15.15
N GLY A 41 -0.54 15.82 15.47
CA GLY A 41 -1.37 16.47 16.49
C GLY A 41 -2.84 16.63 16.10
N PRO A 42 -3.65 17.21 16.99
CA PRO A 42 -5.03 17.60 16.66
C PRO A 42 -5.11 18.54 15.46
N ASP A 43 -4.14 19.46 15.34
CA ASP A 43 -3.88 20.19 14.09
C ASP A 43 -3.07 19.29 13.13
N PRO A 44 -3.63 18.92 11.97
CA PRO A 44 -2.97 18.02 11.03
C PRO A 44 -1.71 18.61 10.38
N SER A 45 -1.47 19.92 10.53
CA SER A 45 -0.24 20.57 10.08
C SER A 45 0.94 20.39 11.05
N VAL A 46 0.68 19.88 12.26
CA VAL A 46 1.67 19.74 13.33
C VAL A 46 2.11 18.29 13.48
N VAL A 47 3.38 18.02 13.19
CA VAL A 47 4.02 16.73 13.45
C VAL A 47 4.71 16.78 14.82
N LEU A 48 4.21 15.98 15.76
CA LEU A 48 4.66 15.95 17.15
C LEU A 48 5.91 15.08 17.33
N ALA A 49 6.00 13.96 16.60
CA ALA A 49 7.14 13.05 16.65
C ALA A 49 7.30 12.31 15.33
N VAL A 50 8.52 11.85 15.07
CA VAL A 50 8.84 11.03 13.88
C VAL A 50 9.70 9.82 14.25
N GLY A 51 9.54 8.74 13.50
CA GLY A 51 10.42 7.58 13.53
C GLY A 51 10.68 7.08 12.11
N GLU A 52 11.88 6.62 11.85
CA GLU A 52 12.31 6.25 10.51
C GLU A 52 13.12 4.96 10.52
N HIS A 53 13.02 4.20 9.44
CA HIS A 53 13.83 3.01 9.19
C HIS A 53 14.26 2.97 7.73
N ASP A 54 15.57 2.95 7.48
CA ASP A 54 16.11 2.76 6.14
C ASP A 54 16.03 1.29 5.74
N TRP A 55 15.67 1.05 4.49
CA TRP A 55 15.53 -0.29 3.90
C TRP A 55 15.78 -0.22 2.39
N GLU A 56 16.14 -1.36 1.81
CA GLU A 56 16.51 -1.45 0.39
C GLU A 56 15.88 -2.69 -0.25
N ASN A 57 15.48 -2.56 -1.52
CA ASN A 57 14.96 -3.69 -2.28
C ASN A 57 16.08 -4.65 -2.66
N GLN A 58 15.68 -5.88 -2.93
CA GLN A 58 16.55 -6.94 -3.38
C GLN A 58 16.12 -7.41 -4.75
N LEU A 59 17.08 -7.84 -5.56
CA LEU A 59 16.79 -8.49 -6.84
C LEU A 59 16.67 -10.00 -6.59
N VAL A 60 15.44 -10.52 -6.60
CA VAL A 60 15.12 -11.94 -6.39
C VAL A 60 14.64 -12.49 -7.73
N ASP A 61 15.37 -13.47 -8.27
CA ASP A 61 15.07 -14.09 -9.57
C ASP A 61 14.87 -13.07 -10.71
N GLY A 62 15.66 -11.99 -10.69
CA GLY A 62 15.60 -10.92 -11.70
C GLY A 62 14.48 -9.91 -11.49
N LEU A 63 13.71 -10.00 -10.40
CA LEU A 63 12.64 -9.07 -10.05
C LEU A 63 12.95 -8.33 -8.75
N TRP A 64 12.70 -7.02 -8.73
CA TRP A 64 12.89 -6.17 -7.55
C TRP A 64 11.79 -6.43 -6.52
N SER A 65 12.20 -6.78 -5.30
CA SER A 65 11.34 -7.22 -4.21
C SER A 65 11.75 -6.61 -2.86
N TYR A 66 10.77 -6.55 -1.95
CA TYR A 66 10.99 -6.41 -0.51
C TYR A 66 10.39 -7.64 0.16
N SER A 67 11.11 -8.26 1.10
CA SER A 67 10.53 -9.38 1.84
C SER A 67 9.43 -8.88 2.78
N LEU A 68 8.39 -9.69 3.01
CA LEU A 68 7.34 -9.34 3.97
C LEU A 68 7.88 -9.32 5.42
N MET A 69 8.98 -10.02 5.70
CA MET A 69 9.68 -9.93 6.97
C MET A 69 10.29 -8.53 7.17
N ASP A 70 10.95 -7.99 6.15
CA ASP A 70 11.56 -6.64 6.21
C ASP A 70 10.49 -5.54 6.32
N VAL A 71 9.33 -5.72 5.66
CA VAL A 71 8.16 -4.85 5.82
C VAL A 71 7.79 -4.73 7.31
N TRP A 72 7.60 -5.86 7.99
CA TRP A 72 7.21 -5.84 9.41
C TRP A 72 8.31 -5.35 10.33
N ALA A 73 9.55 -5.83 10.14
CA ALA A 73 10.68 -5.40 10.95
C ALA A 73 10.91 -3.89 10.84
N GLY A 74 10.84 -3.35 9.62
CA GLY A 74 11.03 -1.93 9.37
C GLY A 74 9.90 -1.06 9.89
N MET A 75 8.64 -1.50 9.77
CA MET A 75 7.50 -0.83 10.40
C MET A 75 7.62 -0.79 11.93
N GLN A 76 7.97 -1.93 12.55
CA GLN A 76 8.19 -2.01 14.00
C GLN A 76 9.33 -1.11 14.46
N ALA A 77 10.44 -1.06 13.71
CA ALA A 77 11.56 -0.18 14.00
C ALA A 77 11.19 1.31 13.88
N ALA A 78 10.53 1.71 12.80
CA ALA A 78 10.06 3.09 12.61
C ALA A 78 9.06 3.50 13.71
N PHE A 79 8.14 2.61 14.08
CA PHE A 79 7.20 2.85 15.17
C PHE A 79 7.89 2.96 16.53
N ALA A 80 8.84 2.08 16.85
CA ALA A 80 9.61 2.16 18.10
C ALA A 80 10.43 3.46 18.21
N ALA A 81 11.02 3.91 17.09
CA ALA A 81 11.70 5.19 17.00
C ALA A 81 10.74 6.37 17.23
N LEU A 82 9.53 6.31 16.64
CA LEU A 82 8.49 7.32 16.85
C LEU A 82 8.11 7.46 18.33
N LEU A 83 7.87 6.33 19.01
CA LEU A 83 7.52 6.34 20.43
C LEU A 83 8.64 6.94 21.29
N THR A 84 9.89 6.63 20.94
CA THR A 84 11.08 7.17 21.62
C THR A 84 11.21 8.68 21.39
N ASP A 85 10.95 9.16 20.16
CA ASP A 85 10.98 10.58 19.85
C ASP A 85 9.87 11.36 20.57
N ALA A 86 8.65 10.81 20.63
CA ALA A 86 7.53 11.41 21.35
C ALA A 86 7.83 11.56 22.86
N GLU A 87 8.33 10.49 23.48
CA GLU A 87 8.72 10.49 24.90
C GLU A 87 9.84 11.50 25.17
N ARG A 88 10.86 11.56 24.30
CA ARG A 88 11.97 12.50 24.41
C ARG A 88 11.54 13.96 24.25
N ARG A 89 10.63 14.26 23.33
CA ARG A 89 10.22 15.65 23.00
C ARG A 89 9.15 16.19 23.94
N HIS A 90 8.22 15.34 24.36
CA HIS A 90 7.00 15.75 25.07
C HIS A 90 6.84 15.11 26.44
N GLY A 91 7.78 14.25 26.87
CA GLY A 91 7.71 13.56 28.16
C GLY A 91 6.59 12.51 28.25
N VAL A 92 5.95 12.17 27.13
CA VAL A 92 4.82 11.23 27.07
C VAL A 92 5.08 10.21 25.98
N ARG A 93 5.08 8.93 26.36
CA ARG A 93 5.08 7.81 25.42
C ARG A 93 3.62 7.50 25.01
N PRO A 94 3.26 7.61 23.72
CA PRO A 94 1.91 7.26 23.27
C PRO A 94 1.57 5.81 23.59
N THR A 95 0.35 5.56 24.08
CA THR A 95 -0.19 4.21 24.31
C THR A 95 -1.46 3.94 23.52
N THR A 96 -2.03 4.97 22.89
CA THR A 96 -3.22 4.93 22.06
C THR A 96 -3.17 6.07 21.04
N PHE A 97 -3.93 5.92 19.95
CA PHE A 97 -4.06 6.90 18.88
C PHE A 97 -5.55 6.96 18.48
N GLY A 98 -6.03 8.14 18.10
CA GLY A 98 -7.41 8.33 17.67
C GLY A 98 -7.66 7.80 16.26
N ALA A 99 -6.62 7.76 15.44
CA ALA A 99 -6.65 7.20 14.10
C ALA A 99 -5.28 6.67 13.67
N ILE A 100 -5.28 5.79 12.68
CA ILE A 100 -4.09 5.35 11.95
C ILE A 100 -4.33 5.47 10.45
N GLY A 101 -3.32 5.95 9.72
CA GLY A 101 -3.27 5.95 8.27
C GLY A 101 -2.02 5.22 7.80
N VAL A 102 -2.16 4.41 6.75
CA VAL A 102 -1.04 3.71 6.12
C VAL A 102 -0.99 4.07 4.64
N SER A 103 0.20 4.38 4.15
CA SER A 103 0.50 4.53 2.73
C SER A 103 1.74 3.74 2.37
N ALA A 104 1.90 3.43 1.08
CA ALA A 104 3.07 2.76 0.56
C ALA A 104 3.39 3.30 -0.83
N MET A 105 4.59 2.97 -1.34
CA MET A 105 4.89 3.12 -2.76
C MET A 105 3.76 2.52 -3.61
N MET A 106 3.20 3.31 -4.50
CA MET A 106 2.09 2.88 -5.35
C MET A 106 2.51 1.72 -6.25
N HIS A 107 1.52 0.90 -6.61
CA HIS A 107 1.63 -0.24 -7.52
C HIS A 107 2.40 -1.45 -6.97
N GLY A 108 2.56 -2.44 -7.84
CA GLY A 108 3.18 -3.72 -7.57
C GLY A 108 2.19 -4.86 -7.51
N TYR A 109 2.68 -6.05 -7.21
CA TYR A 109 1.91 -7.30 -7.24
C TYR A 109 2.30 -8.20 -6.08
N LEU A 110 1.37 -8.31 -5.13
CA LEU A 110 1.34 -9.35 -4.11
C LEU A 110 0.15 -10.26 -4.44
N ALA A 111 0.40 -11.55 -4.58
CA ALA A 111 -0.62 -12.55 -4.87
C ALA A 111 -0.62 -13.62 -3.78
N PHE A 112 -1.78 -13.87 -3.22
CA PHE A 112 -1.98 -14.74 -2.07
C PHE A 112 -2.90 -15.91 -2.44
N ASP A 113 -2.69 -17.04 -1.78
CA ASP A 113 -3.55 -18.22 -1.88
C ASP A 113 -4.74 -18.18 -0.90
N ASP A 114 -5.42 -19.32 -0.73
CA ASP A 114 -6.54 -19.46 0.21
C ASP A 114 -6.11 -19.55 1.68
N ALA A 115 -4.82 -19.80 1.94
CA ALA A 115 -4.20 -19.83 3.26
C ALA A 115 -3.57 -18.49 3.65
N ASP A 116 -3.75 -17.45 2.83
CA ASP A 116 -3.18 -16.12 3.01
C ASP A 116 -1.65 -16.07 2.91
N GLU A 117 -1.06 -17.06 2.24
CA GLU A 117 0.38 -17.17 2.03
C GLU A 117 0.78 -16.51 0.70
N LEU A 118 1.92 -15.81 0.73
CA LEU A 118 2.43 -15.11 -0.45
C LEU A 118 2.99 -16.13 -1.45
N LEU A 119 2.39 -16.18 -2.64
CA LEU A 119 2.69 -17.19 -3.66
C LEU A 119 4.00 -16.94 -4.42
N VAL A 120 4.36 -15.67 -4.61
CA VAL A 120 5.60 -15.25 -5.28
C VAL A 120 6.17 -14.01 -4.60
N PRO A 121 7.49 -13.78 -4.64
CA PRO A 121 8.09 -12.57 -4.10
C PRO A 121 7.38 -11.31 -4.62
N PHE A 122 7.22 -10.31 -3.73
CA PHE A 122 6.61 -9.04 -4.06
C PHE A 122 7.23 -8.43 -5.31
N ARG A 123 6.44 -8.22 -6.37
CA ARG A 123 6.92 -7.49 -7.55
C ARG A 123 6.66 -6.01 -7.33
N THR A 124 7.72 -5.26 -7.01
CA THR A 124 7.63 -3.81 -6.79
C THR A 124 7.37 -3.01 -8.06
N TRP A 125 7.06 -1.73 -7.89
CA TRP A 125 6.91 -0.72 -8.96
C TRP A 125 8.11 -0.58 -9.90
N ARG A 126 9.31 -1.05 -9.51
CA ARG A 126 10.53 -1.00 -10.33
C ARG A 126 10.53 -2.02 -11.46
N ASN A 127 9.67 -3.04 -11.39
CA ASN A 127 9.61 -4.09 -12.38
C ASN A 127 8.85 -3.62 -13.63
N THR A 128 9.51 -3.66 -14.78
CA THR A 128 8.97 -3.23 -16.08
C THR A 128 8.93 -4.37 -17.11
N ASN A 129 8.96 -5.62 -16.63
CA ASN A 129 9.01 -6.84 -17.44
C ASN A 129 7.66 -7.25 -18.08
N THR A 130 6.60 -6.46 -17.86
CA THR A 130 5.21 -6.75 -18.27
C THR A 130 4.82 -6.11 -19.61
N GLY A 131 5.80 -5.76 -20.45
CA GLY A 131 5.58 -5.08 -21.73
C GLY A 131 4.55 -5.76 -22.64
N PRO A 132 4.69 -7.07 -22.93
CA PRO A 132 3.71 -7.82 -23.70
C PRO A 132 2.31 -7.76 -23.09
N ALA A 133 2.22 -7.97 -21.78
CA ALA A 133 0.95 -7.96 -21.08
C ALA A 133 0.25 -6.60 -21.13
N ALA A 134 0.98 -5.53 -20.82
CA ALA A 134 0.46 -4.17 -20.87
C ALA A 134 -0.01 -3.77 -22.27
N ALA A 135 0.68 -4.20 -23.32
CA ALA A 135 0.28 -3.93 -24.70
C ALA A 135 -1.03 -4.65 -25.07
N GLU A 136 -1.16 -5.94 -24.73
CA GLU A 136 -2.39 -6.71 -24.99
C GLU A 136 -3.58 -6.14 -24.22
N LEU A 137 -3.40 -5.85 -22.92
CA LEU A 137 -4.45 -5.25 -22.09
C LEU A 137 -4.82 -3.84 -22.55
N THR A 138 -3.84 -3.02 -22.95
CA THR A 138 -4.12 -1.66 -23.43
C THR A 138 -4.98 -1.68 -24.68
N SER A 139 -4.66 -2.59 -25.61
CA SER A 139 -5.44 -2.79 -26.83
C SER A 139 -6.85 -3.31 -26.50
N ALA A 140 -6.95 -4.37 -25.69
CA ALA A 140 -8.22 -4.98 -25.31
C ALA A 140 -9.14 -3.99 -24.59
N PHE A 141 -8.62 -3.25 -23.61
CA PHE A 141 -9.42 -2.34 -22.80
C PHE A 141 -9.68 -0.99 -23.48
N SER A 142 -8.94 -0.67 -24.55
CA SER A 142 -8.86 0.69 -25.10
C SER A 142 -8.55 1.72 -24.00
N PHE A 143 -7.67 1.33 -23.07
CA PHE A 143 -7.29 2.07 -21.88
C PHE A 143 -5.80 1.84 -21.61
N ASN A 144 -5.01 2.90 -21.39
CA ASN A 144 -3.57 2.75 -21.18
C ASN A 144 -3.26 2.03 -19.85
N ILE A 145 -2.64 0.84 -19.93
CA ILE A 145 -2.23 0.04 -18.77
C ILE A 145 -0.73 0.21 -18.52
N PRO A 146 -0.31 0.87 -17.41
CA PRO A 146 1.08 0.96 -17.01
C PRO A 146 1.68 -0.40 -16.64
N LEU A 147 2.96 -0.60 -17.00
CA LEU A 147 3.71 -1.84 -16.77
C LEU A 147 3.69 -2.32 -15.30
N ARG A 148 3.69 -1.37 -14.37
CA ARG A 148 3.81 -1.64 -12.94
C ARG A 148 2.50 -2.00 -12.25
N TRP A 149 1.35 -1.93 -12.94
CA TRP A 149 0.05 -2.24 -12.34
C TRP A 149 -0.08 -3.72 -12.02
N SER A 150 -0.86 -4.05 -10.99
CA SER A 150 -1.06 -5.44 -10.57
C SER A 150 -1.64 -6.29 -11.69
N ILE A 151 -2.61 -5.77 -12.46
CA ILE A 151 -3.19 -6.48 -13.61
C ILE A 151 -2.17 -6.77 -14.73
N ALA A 152 -1.19 -5.88 -14.94
CA ALA A 152 -0.13 -6.11 -15.92
C ALA A 152 0.80 -7.25 -15.46
N HIS A 153 1.11 -7.32 -14.15
CA HIS A 153 1.88 -8.42 -13.58
C HIS A 153 1.12 -9.74 -13.61
N LEU A 154 -0.17 -9.75 -13.27
CA LEU A 154 -1.02 -10.94 -13.34
C LEU A 154 -1.11 -11.46 -14.78
N HIS A 155 -1.41 -10.58 -15.74
CA HIS A 155 -1.54 -10.99 -17.13
C HIS A 155 -0.19 -11.46 -17.71
N GLN A 156 0.92 -10.84 -17.32
CA GLN A 156 2.25 -11.35 -17.69
C GLN A 156 2.49 -12.75 -17.12
N ALA A 157 2.11 -13.02 -15.87
CA ALA A 157 2.21 -14.36 -15.27
C ALA A 157 1.34 -15.39 -16.01
N VAL A 158 0.15 -14.99 -16.49
CA VAL A 158 -0.71 -15.82 -17.35
C VAL A 158 -0.03 -16.12 -18.69
N LEU A 159 0.58 -15.12 -19.34
CA LEU A 159 1.30 -15.29 -20.61
C LEU A 159 2.50 -16.25 -20.45
N ASP A 160 3.24 -16.09 -19.37
CA ASP A 160 4.43 -16.89 -19.07
C ASP A 160 4.08 -18.26 -18.48
N ARG A 161 2.78 -18.53 -18.23
CA ARG A 161 2.26 -19.75 -17.61
C ARG A 161 2.92 -20.05 -16.27
N GLU A 162 3.08 -19.02 -15.46
CA GLU A 162 3.68 -19.16 -14.14
C GLU A 162 2.82 -20.08 -13.25
N PRO A 163 3.43 -21.04 -12.51
CA PRO A 163 2.67 -22.04 -11.75
C PRO A 163 1.68 -21.46 -10.74
N HIS A 164 2.06 -20.37 -10.07
CA HIS A 164 1.29 -19.76 -9.00
C HIS A 164 -0.09 -19.22 -9.43
N VAL A 165 -0.30 -18.98 -10.74
CA VAL A 165 -1.52 -18.33 -11.24
C VAL A 165 -2.79 -19.10 -10.85
N ALA A 166 -2.75 -20.44 -10.86
CA ALA A 166 -3.91 -21.24 -10.51
C ALA A 166 -4.27 -21.19 -9.00
N GLU A 167 -3.31 -20.79 -8.17
CA GLU A 167 -3.41 -20.79 -6.71
C GLU A 167 -3.90 -19.44 -6.17
N ILE A 168 -3.90 -18.39 -7.00
CA ILE A 168 -4.28 -17.03 -6.57
C ILE A 168 -5.74 -16.99 -6.10
N ARG A 169 -5.94 -16.40 -4.92
CA ARG A 169 -7.25 -16.06 -4.35
C ARG A 169 -7.39 -14.60 -4.00
N PHE A 170 -6.29 -13.86 -3.96
CA PHE A 170 -6.32 -12.43 -3.67
C PHE A 170 -5.07 -11.74 -4.23
N ILE A 171 -5.25 -10.57 -4.82
CA ILE A 171 -4.15 -9.69 -5.21
C ILE A 171 -4.29 -8.32 -4.59
N THR A 172 -3.17 -7.70 -4.22
CA THR A 172 -3.17 -6.33 -3.68
C THR A 172 -1.82 -5.66 -3.88
N THR A 173 -1.77 -4.35 -3.59
CA THR A 173 -0.53 -3.57 -3.41
C THR A 173 0.06 -3.80 -2.02
N LEU A 174 1.28 -3.32 -1.79
CA LEU A 174 1.90 -3.30 -0.46
C LEU A 174 1.06 -2.51 0.56
N GLY A 175 0.47 -1.38 0.15
CA GLY A 175 -0.40 -0.57 1.00
C GLY A 175 -1.62 -1.36 1.46
N GLY A 176 -2.30 -2.06 0.53
CA GLY A 176 -3.45 -2.91 0.87
C GLY A 176 -3.08 -4.12 1.70
N TYR A 177 -1.92 -4.74 1.47
CA TYR A 177 -1.43 -5.83 2.32
C TYR A 177 -1.22 -5.37 3.77
N VAL A 178 -0.50 -4.25 3.98
CA VAL A 178 -0.28 -3.74 5.33
C VAL A 178 -1.60 -3.34 5.99
N HIS A 179 -2.49 -2.68 5.25
CA HIS A 179 -3.82 -2.35 5.75
C HIS A 179 -4.57 -3.62 6.20
N TRP A 180 -4.62 -4.63 5.35
CA TRP A 180 -5.28 -5.90 5.65
C TRP A 180 -4.72 -6.58 6.89
N LYS A 181 -3.40 -6.66 7.03
CA LYS A 181 -2.80 -7.31 8.20
C LYS A 181 -2.96 -6.51 9.50
N LEU A 182 -3.19 -5.20 9.42
CA LEU A 182 -3.50 -4.37 10.59
C LEU A 182 -4.99 -4.38 10.97
N THR A 183 -5.91 -4.48 10.00
CA THR A 183 -7.35 -4.29 10.23
C THR A 183 -8.19 -5.54 10.05
N GLY A 184 -7.65 -6.58 9.40
CA GLY A 184 -8.38 -7.75 8.93
C GLY A 184 -9.24 -7.49 7.69
N GLN A 185 -9.24 -6.27 7.12
CA GLN A 185 -10.04 -5.92 5.95
C GLN A 185 -9.19 -5.88 4.69
N ARG A 186 -9.60 -6.62 3.65
CA ARG A 186 -8.98 -6.57 2.32
C ARG A 186 -9.65 -5.47 1.52
N VAL A 187 -9.17 -4.24 1.65
CA VAL A 187 -9.73 -3.07 0.96
C VAL A 187 -8.62 -2.10 0.55
N LEU A 188 -8.90 -1.27 -0.46
CA LEU A 188 -8.01 -0.20 -0.91
C LEU A 188 -8.75 1.13 -1.05
N GLY A 189 -8.04 2.24 -0.80
CA GLY A 189 -8.50 3.54 -1.24
C GLY A 189 -8.41 3.65 -2.77
N VAL A 190 -9.37 4.32 -3.41
CA VAL A 190 -9.48 4.47 -4.88
C VAL A 190 -8.16 4.88 -5.55
N GLY A 191 -7.37 5.74 -4.90
CA GLY A 191 -6.07 6.16 -5.41
C GLY A 191 -5.11 4.98 -5.64
N ASP A 192 -4.99 4.07 -4.67
CA ASP A 192 -4.13 2.89 -4.78
C ASP A 192 -4.80 1.75 -5.56
N ALA A 193 -6.13 1.60 -5.43
CA ALA A 193 -6.92 0.65 -6.22
C ALA A 193 -6.76 0.87 -7.73
N SER A 194 -6.65 2.14 -8.16
CA SER A 194 -6.39 2.48 -9.57
C SER A 194 -5.05 1.94 -10.09
N GLY A 195 -4.11 1.60 -9.21
CA GLY A 195 -2.86 0.91 -9.54
C GLY A 195 -2.96 -0.61 -9.64
N VAL A 196 -4.11 -1.20 -9.29
CA VAL A 196 -4.38 -2.65 -9.35
C VAL A 196 -5.12 -2.98 -10.65
N PHE A 197 -6.24 -2.31 -10.89
CA PHE A 197 -7.13 -2.50 -12.05
C PHE A 197 -7.86 -1.18 -12.38
N PRO A 198 -8.29 -0.96 -13.64
CA PRO A 198 -9.06 0.23 -14.02
C PRO A 198 -10.28 0.52 -13.15
N ILE A 199 -10.47 1.80 -12.81
CA ILE A 199 -11.59 2.32 -12.00
C ILE A 199 -12.57 3.08 -12.90
N ASP A 200 -13.87 2.81 -12.74
CA ASP A 200 -14.92 3.61 -13.35
C ASP A 200 -15.11 4.92 -12.55
N PRO A 201 -14.93 6.11 -13.15
CA PRO A 201 -15.05 7.39 -12.45
C PRO A 201 -16.47 7.69 -11.95
N ALA A 202 -17.51 7.07 -12.53
CA ALA A 202 -18.89 7.30 -12.12
C ALA A 202 -19.23 6.57 -10.82
N THR A 203 -18.82 5.31 -10.71
CA THR A 203 -19.07 4.46 -9.53
C THR A 203 -17.98 4.57 -8.47
N ARG A 204 -16.76 4.95 -8.88
CA ARG A 204 -15.54 4.92 -8.05
C ARG A 204 -15.18 3.51 -7.57
N ASP A 205 -15.55 2.53 -8.38
CA ASP A 205 -15.28 1.12 -8.18
C ASP A 205 -14.56 0.57 -9.44
N TYR A 206 -14.11 -0.68 -9.40
CA TYR A 206 -13.51 -1.33 -10.56
C TYR A 206 -14.49 -1.36 -11.75
N ASP A 207 -13.99 -1.08 -12.95
CA ASP A 207 -14.81 -1.05 -14.17
C ASP A 207 -15.30 -2.48 -14.50
N ALA A 208 -16.56 -2.76 -14.18
CA ALA A 208 -17.20 -4.07 -14.35
C ALA A 208 -17.15 -4.58 -15.80
N ARG A 209 -17.23 -3.69 -16.79
CA ARG A 209 -17.11 -4.08 -18.21
C ARG A 209 -15.69 -4.55 -18.52
N LEU A 210 -14.68 -3.92 -17.92
CA LEU A 210 -13.29 -4.35 -18.09
C LEU A 210 -12.97 -5.63 -17.33
N ILE A 211 -13.62 -5.87 -16.19
CA ILE A 211 -13.57 -7.17 -15.48
C ILE A 211 -14.06 -8.29 -16.41
N GLU A 212 -15.27 -8.16 -16.97
CA GLU A 212 -15.82 -9.16 -17.89
C GLU A 212 -14.91 -9.38 -19.11
N HIS A 213 -14.34 -8.31 -19.65
CA HIS A 213 -13.43 -8.40 -20.79
C HIS A 213 -12.14 -9.14 -20.44
N PHE A 214 -11.56 -8.87 -19.27
CA PHE A 214 -10.36 -9.55 -18.81
C PHE A 214 -10.61 -11.05 -18.64
N ASP A 215 -11.71 -11.44 -17.97
CA ASP A 215 -12.05 -12.84 -17.76
C ASP A 215 -12.21 -13.58 -19.09
N GLY A 216 -12.88 -12.96 -20.07
CA GLY A 216 -12.99 -13.51 -21.42
C GLY A 216 -11.63 -13.65 -22.13
N LEU A 217 -10.72 -12.69 -21.94
CA LEU A 217 -9.39 -12.70 -22.53
C LEU A 217 -8.53 -13.87 -21.99
N VAL A 218 -8.61 -14.15 -20.68
CA VAL A 218 -7.75 -15.15 -20.03
C VAL A 218 -8.36 -16.54 -19.96
N ALA A 219 -9.66 -16.71 -20.20
CA ALA A 219 -10.39 -17.97 -19.99
C ALA A 219 -9.74 -19.24 -20.59
N SER A 220 -9.09 -19.12 -21.76
CA SER A 220 -8.42 -20.28 -22.40
C SER A 220 -7.05 -20.62 -21.79
N ARG A 221 -6.38 -19.65 -21.15
CA ARG A 221 -5.01 -19.78 -20.61
C ARG A 221 -5.01 -20.00 -19.09
N ALA A 222 -5.95 -19.36 -18.39
CA ALA A 222 -6.09 -19.41 -16.94
C ALA A 222 -7.58 -19.50 -16.57
N PRO A 223 -8.24 -20.65 -16.82
CA PRO A 223 -9.68 -20.81 -16.64
C PRO A 223 -10.16 -20.69 -15.18
N SER A 224 -9.24 -20.75 -14.21
CA SER A 224 -9.54 -20.56 -12.79
C SER A 224 -9.54 -19.09 -12.35
N ILE A 225 -9.13 -18.16 -13.23
CA ILE A 225 -9.08 -16.74 -12.91
C ILE A 225 -10.41 -16.09 -13.24
N HIS A 226 -11.04 -15.55 -12.21
CA HIS A 226 -12.14 -14.60 -12.27
C HIS A 226 -11.69 -13.34 -11.55
N ILE A 227 -11.28 -12.30 -12.29
CA ILE A 227 -10.54 -11.19 -11.71
C ILE A 227 -11.33 -10.46 -10.62
N GLY A 228 -12.66 -10.36 -10.77
CA GLY A 228 -13.53 -9.75 -9.77
C GLY A 228 -13.45 -10.40 -8.38
N ASP A 229 -13.14 -11.70 -8.31
CA ASP A 229 -13.02 -12.43 -7.04
C ASP A 229 -11.64 -12.25 -6.38
N LEU A 230 -10.66 -11.72 -7.13
CA LEU A 230 -9.27 -11.57 -6.67
C LEU A 230 -8.96 -10.15 -6.19
N LEU A 231 -9.81 -9.16 -6.51
CA LEU A 231 -9.58 -7.75 -6.21
C LEU A 231 -10.00 -7.38 -4.77
N PRO A 232 -9.34 -6.38 -4.15
CA PRO A 232 -9.72 -5.83 -2.83
C PRO A 232 -11.01 -5.00 -2.84
#